data_AF-A0A5C5ZLL0-F1
#
_entry.id   AF-A0A5C5ZLL0-F1
#
_cell.length_a   1.000
_cell.length_b   1.000
_cell.length_c   1.000
_cell.angle_alpha   90.00
_cell.angle_beta   90.00
_cell.angle_gamma   90.00
#
_symmetry.space_group_name_H-M   'P 1'
#
loop_
_entity.id
_entity.type
_entity.pdbx_description
1 polymer ?
#
loop_
_entity_poly.entity_id
_entity_poly.type
_entity_poly.pdbx_seq_one_letter_code
_entity_poly.pdbx_strand_id
1 'polypeptide(L)'
;MSRFLAGMVCGAAILFVAMHYHVVRGNNGVVLVPKIQNNLSDIYTDIRNFELQDWRSHKPLAAAIMRSNQADLMQDSARESFGSSVAGMVDSLLGAK
;
A
#
# COMPACT_ATOMS: atom_id res chain seq x y z
N MET A 1 -0.85 36.87 -10.63
CA MET A 1 0.11 35.77 -10.89
C MET A 1 0.43 34.92 -9.67
N SER A 2 0.72 35.49 -8.49
CA SER A 2 1.03 34.70 -7.28
C SER A 2 -0.01 33.64 -6.92
N ARG A 3 -1.31 33.96 -6.97
CA ARG A 3 -2.40 33.00 -6.71
C ARG A 3 -2.45 31.83 -7.69
N PHE A 4 -2.15 32.09 -8.96
CA PHE A 4 -2.09 31.07 -10.00
C PHE A 4 -0.91 30.12 -9.78
N LEU A 5 0.28 30.67 -9.52
CA LEU A 5 1.48 29.87 -9.22
C LEU A 5 1.32 29.06 -7.93
N ALA A 6 0.72 29.65 -6.89
CA ALA A 6 0.41 28.93 -5.67
C ALA A 6 -0.54 27.74 -5.92
N GLY A 7 -1.57 27.92 -6.76
CA GLY A 7 -2.45 26.84 -7.18
C GLY A 7 -1.72 25.73 -7.95
N MET A 8 -0.83 26.11 -8.87
CA MET A 8 -0.02 25.16 -9.65
C MET A 8 0.90 24.33 -8.76
N VAL A 9 1.63 24.96 -7.84
CA VAL A 9 2.51 24.26 -6.89
C VAL A 9 1.70 23.36 -5.97
N CYS A 10 0.55 23.82 -5.48
CA CYS A 10 -0.35 23.03 -4.65
C CYS A 10 -0.83 21.77 -5.39
N GLY A 11 -1.30 21.91 -6.64
CA GLY A 11 -1.75 20.77 -7.46
C GLY A 11 -0.63 19.78 -7.74
N ALA A 12 0.57 20.26 -8.09
CA ALA A 12 1.74 19.42 -8.33
C ALA A 12 2.16 18.64 -7.06
N ALA A 13 2.12 19.29 -5.89
CA ALA A 13 2.43 18.65 -4.61
C ALA A 13 1.42 17.54 -4.27
N ILE A 14 0.12 17.78 -4.49
CA ILE A 14 -0.93 16.77 -4.25
C ILE A 14 -0.75 15.57 -5.19
N LEU A 15 -0.52 15.82 -6.48
CA LEU A 15 -0.27 14.75 -7.45
C LEU A 15 0.98 13.93 -7.09
N PHE A 16 2.05 14.61 -6.68
CA PHE A 16 3.25 13.93 -6.22
C PHE A 16 2.94 13.00 -5.03
N VAL A 17 2.27 13.51 -4.00
CA VAL A 17 1.90 12.68 -2.84
C VAL A 17 1.01 11.50 -3.26
N ALA A 18 0.00 11.73 -4.10
CA ALA A 18 -0.91 10.70 -4.60
C ALA A 18 -0.21 9.61 -5.43
N MET A 19 0.85 9.97 -6.16
CA MET A 19 1.64 9.03 -6.94
C MET A 19 2.59 8.18 -6.09
N HIS A 20 3.08 8.74 -4.97
CA HIS A 20 4.14 8.14 -4.16
C HIS A 20 3.66 7.47 -2.88
N TYR A 21 2.44 7.76 -2.42
CA TYR A 21 1.88 7.18 -1.19
C TYR A 21 0.47 6.65 -1.39
N HIS A 22 0.17 5.54 -0.71
CA HIS A 22 -1.19 5.09 -0.45
C HIS A 22 -1.68 5.76 0.85
N VAL A 23 -2.86 6.37 0.80
CA VAL A 23 -3.57 6.85 1.98
C VAL A 23 -4.44 5.71 2.49
N VAL A 24 -4.01 5.07 3.57
CA VAL A 24 -4.66 3.86 4.08
C VAL A 24 -5.45 4.21 5.33
N ARG A 25 -6.73 3.82 5.36
CA ARG A 25 -7.56 3.94 6.56
C ARG A 25 -7.65 2.59 7.26
N GLY A 26 -7.02 2.49 8.44
CA GLY A 26 -7.11 1.35 9.34
C GLY A 26 -7.99 1.64 10.56
N ASN A 27 -8.03 0.70 11.50
CA ASN A 27 -8.84 0.82 12.72
C ASN A 27 -8.37 1.94 13.65
N ASN A 28 -7.06 2.23 13.63
CA ASN A 28 -6.43 3.22 14.49
C ASN A 28 -6.27 4.60 13.84
N GLY A 29 -6.79 4.79 12.61
CA GLY A 29 -6.73 6.07 11.90
C GLY A 29 -6.26 5.95 10.45
N VAL A 30 -5.82 7.09 9.90
CA VAL A 30 -5.31 7.20 8.52
C VAL A 30 -3.79 7.27 8.55
N VAL A 31 -3.15 6.47 7.72
CA VAL A 31 -1.69 6.34 7.63
C VAL A 31 -1.25 6.41 6.18
N LEU A 32 -0.03 6.90 5.96
CA LEU A 32 0.58 6.97 4.64
C LEU A 32 1.57 5.81 4.48
N VAL A 33 1.34 4.99 3.45
CA VAL A 33 2.20 3.88 3.09
C VAL A 33 2.93 4.25 1.78
N PRO A 34 4.28 4.30 1.76
CA PRO A 34 5.03 4.54 0.53
C PRO A 34 4.75 3.46 -0.52
N LYS A 35 4.43 3.86 -1.76
CA LYS A 35 4.20 2.90 -2.86
C LYS A 35 5.51 2.25 -3.30
N ILE A 36 5.43 0.99 -3.73
CA ILE A 36 6.57 0.29 -4.35
C ILE A 36 6.80 0.78 -5.79
N GLN A 37 5.72 1.05 -6.52
CA GLN A 37 5.75 1.61 -7.87
C GLN A 37 4.91 2.89 -7.90
N ASN A 38 5.47 3.94 -8.51
CA ASN A 38 4.78 5.23 -8.58
C ASN A 38 3.66 5.16 -9.63
N ASN A 39 2.42 5.30 -9.19
CA ASN A 39 1.23 5.30 -10.05
C ASN A 39 0.07 6.00 -9.34
N LEU A 40 -1.02 6.26 -10.05
CA LEU A 40 -2.24 6.86 -9.50
C LEU A 40 -3.30 5.82 -9.08
N SER A 41 -2.93 4.55 -8.98
CA SER A 41 -3.82 3.49 -8.48
C SER A 41 -3.82 3.48 -6.95
N ASP A 42 -4.95 3.10 -6.36
CA ASP A 42 -5.09 2.91 -4.90
C ASP A 42 -4.59 4.11 -4.08
N ILE A 43 -4.94 5.33 -4.49
CA ILE A 43 -4.55 6.56 -3.76
C ILE A 43 -5.13 6.54 -2.35
N TYR A 44 -6.37 6.07 -2.20
CA TYR A 44 -7.04 5.89 -0.92
C TYR A 44 -7.61 4.47 -0.83
N THR A 45 -7.28 3.75 0.24
CA THR A 45 -7.79 2.39 0.48
C THR A 45 -8.22 2.24 1.93
N ASP A 46 -9.46 1.78 2.14
CA ASP A 46 -9.99 1.47 3.47
C ASP A 46 -9.83 -0.02 3.73
N ILE A 47 -9.00 -0.36 4.71
CA ILE A 47 -8.63 -1.75 5.01
C ILE A 47 -9.32 -2.28 6.27
N ARG A 48 -10.25 -1.52 6.87
CA ARG A 48 -10.88 -1.88 8.15
C ARG A 48 -11.70 -3.17 8.07
N ASN A 49 -12.31 -3.42 6.93
CA ASN A 49 -13.12 -4.63 6.66
C ASN A 49 -12.51 -5.47 5.53
N PHE A 50 -11.19 -5.37 5.30
CA PHE A 50 -10.55 -6.17 4.26
C PHE A 50 -10.53 -7.64 4.65
N GLU A 51 -11.13 -8.47 3.80
CA GLU A 51 -11.01 -9.91 3.88
C GLU A 51 -9.80 -10.39 3.08
N LEU A 52 -9.49 -11.69 3.17
CA LEU A 52 -8.34 -12.27 2.48
C LEU A 52 -8.40 -12.06 0.96
N GLN A 53 -9.60 -12.09 0.36
CA GLN A 53 -9.77 -11.87 -1.07
C GLN A 53 -9.42 -10.42 -1.47
N ASP A 54 -9.71 -9.44 -0.63
CA ASP A 54 -9.37 -8.04 -0.87
C ASP A 54 -7.85 -7.82 -0.88
N TRP A 55 -7.14 -8.46 0.06
CA TRP A 55 -5.67 -8.44 0.09
C TRP A 55 -5.05 -9.08 -1.16
N ARG A 56 -5.68 -10.13 -1.71
CA ARG A 56 -5.24 -10.77 -2.96
C ARG A 56 -5.48 -9.89 -4.18
N SER A 57 -6.52 -9.04 -4.16
CA SER A 57 -6.78 -8.05 -5.20
C SER A 57 -5.83 -6.84 -5.09
N HIS A 58 -5.40 -6.50 -3.87
CA HIS A 58 -4.52 -5.36 -3.58
C HIS A 58 -3.10 -5.80 -3.17
N LYS A 59 -2.50 -6.74 -3.92
CA LYS A 59 -1.13 -7.24 -3.64
C LYS A 59 -0.07 -6.13 -3.54
N PRO A 60 -0.08 -5.09 -4.40
CA PRO A 60 0.90 -4.01 -4.31
C PRO A 60 0.83 -3.27 -2.97
N LEU A 61 -0.39 -3.04 -2.45
CA LEU A 61 -0.61 -2.41 -1.16
C LEU A 61 -0.13 -3.31 -0.01
N ALA A 62 -0.46 -4.60 -0.03
CA ALA A 62 -0.01 -5.56 0.99
C ALA A 62 1.53 -5.60 1.06
N ALA A 63 2.19 -5.68 -0.11
CA ALA A 63 3.64 -5.65 -0.19
C ALA A 63 4.24 -4.33 0.33
N ALA A 64 3.61 -3.20 0.04
CA ALA A 64 4.04 -1.89 0.50
C ALA A 64 3.93 -1.74 2.03
N ILE A 65 2.84 -2.24 2.62
CA ILE A 65 2.62 -2.26 4.07
C ILE A 65 3.68 -3.12 4.76
N MET A 66 3.97 -4.32 4.23
CA MET A 66 5.02 -5.19 4.75
C MET A 66 6.40 -4.53 4.69
N ARG A 67 6.74 -3.89 3.56
CA ARG A 67 8.03 -3.22 3.38
C ARG A 67 8.23 -2.00 4.27
N SER A 68 7.14 -1.29 4.59
CA SER A 68 7.19 -0.04 5.37
C SER A 68 7.20 -0.26 6.89
N ASN A 69 7.34 -1.51 7.35
CA ASN A 69 7.25 -1.89 8.76
C ASN A 69 5.91 -1.48 9.41
N GLN A 70 4.87 -1.28 8.61
CA GLN A 70 3.52 -0.95 9.06
C GLN A 70 2.63 -2.19 9.08
N ALA A 71 3.22 -3.36 9.32
CA ALA A 71 2.51 -4.62 9.32
C ALA A 71 1.27 -4.58 10.23
N ASP A 72 1.28 -3.79 11.30
CA ASP A 72 0.21 -3.64 12.31
C ASP A 72 -1.12 -3.16 11.73
N LEU A 73 -1.12 -2.70 10.49
CA LEU A 73 -2.32 -2.35 9.74
C LEU A 73 -3.09 -3.56 9.23
N MET A 74 -2.42 -4.71 9.07
CA MET A 74 -3.04 -5.96 8.63
C MET A 74 -3.49 -6.78 9.84
N GLN A 75 -4.69 -7.37 9.76
CA GLN A 75 -5.12 -8.38 10.74
C GLN A 75 -4.16 -9.58 10.71
N ASP A 76 -3.97 -10.25 11.85
CA ASP A 76 -2.98 -11.33 12.00
C ASP A 76 -3.17 -12.47 10.99
N SER A 77 -4.42 -12.83 10.68
CA SER A 77 -4.75 -13.82 9.64
C SER A 77 -4.30 -13.41 8.23
N ALA A 78 -4.39 -12.12 7.90
CA ALA A 78 -3.95 -11.59 6.61
C ALA A 78 -2.41 -11.55 6.52
N ARG A 79 -1.72 -11.29 7.63
CA ARG A 79 -0.25 -11.32 7.70
C ARG A 79 0.29 -12.73 7.48
N GLU A 80 -0.27 -13.72 8.16
CA GLU A 80 0.13 -15.12 8.01
C GLU A 80 -0.13 -15.64 6.59
N SER A 81 -1.29 -15.33 6.01
CA SER A 81 -1.62 -15.77 4.65
C SER A 81 -0.75 -15.10 3.58
N PHE A 82 -0.44 -13.81 3.75
CA PHE A 82 0.46 -13.11 2.83
C PHE A 82 1.92 -13.59 2.98
N GLY A 83 2.39 -13.75 4.21
CA GLY A 83 3.72 -14.27 4.53
C GLY A 83 3.94 -15.68 3.97
N SER A 84 2.97 -16.59 4.18
CA SER A 84 3.00 -17.94 3.60
C SER A 84 2.95 -17.93 2.07
N SER A 85 2.18 -17.02 1.46
CA SER A 85 2.14 -16.86 0.00
C SER A 85 3.50 -16.41 -0.56
N VAL A 86 4.15 -15.44 0.09
CA VAL A 86 5.48 -14.96 -0.31
C VAL A 86 6.55 -16.04 -0.07
N ALA A 87 6.52 -16.69 1.09
CA ALA A 87 7.43 -17.77 1.43
C ALA A 87 7.32 -18.94 0.44
N GLY A 88 6.10 -19.34 0.06
CA GLY A 88 5.89 -20.39 -0.94
C GLY A 88 6.38 -20.01 -2.34
N MET A 89 6.28 -18.74 -2.74
CA MET A 89 6.83 -18.26 -4.02
C MET A 89 8.37 -18.25 -4.00
N VAL A 90 8.98 -17.86 -2.89
CA VAL A 90 10.44 -17.89 -2.71
C VAL A 90 10.95 -19.33 -2.69
N ASP A 91 10.30 -20.20 -1.92
CA ASP A 91 10.65 -21.62 -1.82
C ASP A 91 10.50 -22.33 -3.17
N SER A 92 9.46 -22.04 -3.96
CA SER A 92 9.32 -22.57 -5.32
C SER A 92 10.42 -22.10 -6.28
N LEU A 93 11.00 -20.91 -6.07
CA LEU A 93 12.08 -20.38 -6.91
C LEU A 93 13.46 -20.89 -6.48
N LEU A 94 13.66 -21.15 -5.18
CA LEU A 94 14.93 -21.62 -4.62
C LEU A 94 15.02 -23.16 -4.54
N GLY A 95 13.88 -23.84 -4.43
CA GLY A 95 13.73 -25.30 -4.37
C GLY A 95 13.58 -25.97 -5.74
N ALA A 96 13.44 -25.19 -6.82
CA ALA A 96 13.57 -25.69 -8.18
C ALA A 96 15.04 -25.97 -8.50
N LYS A 97 15.54 -27.13 -8.06
CA LYS A 97 16.80 -27.71 -8.51
C LYS A 97 16.54 -29.07 -9.17
#